data_AF-A0A3S1JM64-F1
#
_entry.id   AF-A0A3S1JM64-F1
#
_cell.length_a   1.000
_cell.length_b   1.000
_cell.length_c   1.000
_cell.angle_alpha   90.00
_cell.angle_beta   90.00
_cell.angle_gamma   90.00
#
_symmetry.space_group_name_H-M   'P 1'
#
loop_
_entity.id
_entity.type
_entity.pdbx_description
1 polymer ?
#
loop_
_entity_poly.entity_id
_entity_poly.type
_entity_poly.pdbx_seq_one_letter_code
_entity_poly.pdbx_strand_id
1 'polypeptide(L)'
;IPHVVAGLKYTQGWGSITGVAAYDSNYEALAGKIRVDVAVTNQLSLFGLFGYGSNGSLNEDSNGAIANHVRGSYKIWNGQWAFWAGATYEFDEKTSFNFQVSSDQLKNSGLAANVVYMVVPGFTVTAEVDYDHYGNFGVGPADPTTVKGTSKPNSVGGILRFQRSF
;
A
#
# COMPACT_ATOMS: atom_id res chain seq x y z
N ILE A 1 -16.44 -22.44 4.55
CA ILE A 1 -17.05 -21.18 4.05
C ILE A 1 -16.08 -20.58 3.02
N PRO A 2 -16.52 -19.99 1.90
CA PRO A 2 -15.61 -19.32 0.96
C PRO A 2 -15.09 -18.00 1.54
N HIS A 3 -13.99 -17.49 0.98
CA HIS A 3 -13.65 -16.08 1.22
C HIS A 3 -14.79 -15.20 0.70
N VAL A 4 -15.12 -14.15 1.45
CA VAL A 4 -16.15 -13.19 1.04
C VAL A 4 -15.53 -11.80 1.00
N VAL A 5 -15.72 -11.09 -0.10
CA VAL A 5 -15.26 -9.71 -0.26
C VAL A 5 -16.42 -8.87 -0.77
N ALA A 6 -16.65 -7.72 -0.13
CA ALA A 6 -17.65 -6.76 -0.54
C ALA A 6 -17.09 -5.35 -0.45
N GLY A 7 -17.48 -4.50 -1.39
CA GLY A 7 -17.06 -3.12 -1.43
C GLY A 7 -18.17 -2.19 -1.90
N LEU A 8 -18.10 -0.95 -1.44
CA LEU A 8 -19.00 0.13 -1.82
C LEU A 8 -18.21 1.40 -2.08
N LYS A 9 -18.67 2.19 -3.04
CA LYS A 9 -18.08 3.48 -3.40
C LYS A 9 -19.17 4.52 -3.52
N TYR A 10 -18.92 5.68 -2.92
CA TYR A 10 -19.70 6.89 -3.10
C TYR A 10 -18.83 7.94 -3.78
N THR A 11 -19.33 8.57 -4.84
CA THR A 11 -18.60 9.58 -5.63
C THR A 11 -19.45 10.82 -5.77
N GLN A 12 -18.82 11.99 -5.61
CA GLN A 12 -19.42 13.31 -5.74
C GLN A 12 -18.39 14.23 -6.44
N GLY A 13 -18.79 15.45 -6.84
CA GLY A 13 -17.87 16.39 -7.51
C GLY A 13 -16.60 16.75 -6.73
N TRP A 14 -16.59 16.62 -5.41
CA TRP A 14 -15.42 16.89 -4.57
C TRP A 14 -14.44 15.70 -4.49
N GLY A 15 -14.86 14.50 -4.88
CA GLY A 15 -14.05 13.29 -4.69
C GLY A 15 -14.87 12.03 -4.44
N SER A 16 -14.28 11.07 -3.72
CA SER A 16 -14.94 9.79 -3.45
C SER A 16 -14.55 9.17 -2.12
N ILE A 17 -15.44 8.34 -1.59
CA ILE A 17 -15.18 7.46 -0.45
C ILE A 17 -15.40 6.03 -0.92
N THR A 18 -14.42 5.16 -0.70
CA THR A 18 -14.49 3.74 -1.06
C THR A 18 -14.19 2.89 0.16
N GLY A 19 -15.08 1.96 0.49
CA GLY A 19 -14.88 0.97 1.56
C GLY A 19 -14.87 -0.44 0.99
N VAL A 20 -13.97 -1.29 1.47
CA VAL A 20 -13.93 -2.72 1.16
C VAL A 20 -13.76 -3.50 2.46
N ALA A 21 -14.53 -4.57 2.63
CA ALA A 21 -14.39 -5.52 3.72
C ALA A 21 -14.26 -6.94 3.16
N ALA A 22 -13.48 -7.77 3.83
CA ALA A 22 -13.22 -9.14 3.45
C ALA A 22 -13.22 -10.05 4.69
N TYR A 23 -13.79 -11.24 4.51
CA TYR A 23 -13.68 -12.36 5.42
C TYR A 23 -12.76 -13.42 4.80
N ASP A 24 -11.68 -13.73 5.50
CA ASP A 24 -10.76 -14.80 5.16
C ASP A 24 -11.17 -16.08 5.89
N SER A 25 -11.74 -17.04 5.17
CA SER A 25 -12.20 -18.30 5.75
C SER A 25 -11.07 -19.25 6.14
N ASN A 26 -9.84 -19.05 5.66
CA ASN A 26 -8.70 -19.89 6.05
C ASN A 26 -8.21 -19.55 7.47
N TYR A 27 -8.41 -18.30 7.90
CA TYR A 27 -7.92 -17.78 9.17
C TYR A 27 -9.04 -17.20 10.05
N GLU A 28 -10.29 -17.41 9.65
CA GLU A 28 -11.49 -16.83 10.25
C GLU A 28 -11.32 -15.34 10.60
N ALA A 29 -10.65 -14.60 9.72
CA ALA A 29 -10.19 -13.23 9.98
C ALA A 29 -10.98 -12.23 9.13
N LEU A 30 -11.22 -11.05 9.69
CA LEU A 30 -11.84 -9.92 8.98
C LEU A 30 -10.77 -8.89 8.67
N ALA A 31 -10.79 -8.34 7.47
CA ALA A 31 -9.97 -7.21 7.07
C ALA A 31 -10.81 -6.21 6.31
N GLY A 32 -10.55 -4.93 6.50
CA GLY A 32 -11.23 -3.86 5.81
C GLY A 32 -10.30 -2.69 5.52
N LYS A 33 -10.66 -1.93 4.49
CA LYS A 33 -9.99 -0.69 4.10
C LYS A 33 -11.03 0.37 3.76
N ILE A 34 -10.75 1.61 4.13
CA ILE A 34 -11.49 2.78 3.69
C ILE A 34 -10.54 3.78 3.05
N ARG A 35 -10.89 4.24 1.85
CA ARG A 35 -10.18 5.25 1.06
C ARG A 35 -11.04 6.48 0.92
N VAL A 36 -10.42 7.64 1.07
CA VAL A 36 -10.98 8.94 0.71
C VAL A 36 -10.06 9.56 -0.34
N ASP A 37 -10.64 10.00 -1.45
CA ASP A 37 -9.97 10.76 -2.50
C ASP A 37 -10.63 12.14 -2.58
N VAL A 38 -9.84 13.20 -2.64
CA VAL A 38 -10.31 14.59 -2.67
C VAL A 38 -9.65 15.33 -3.81
N ALA A 39 -10.46 15.93 -4.70
CA ALA A 39 -10.00 16.92 -5.66
C ALA A 39 -9.92 18.28 -4.97
N VAL A 40 -8.71 18.69 -4.58
CA VAL A 40 -8.49 19.94 -3.83
C VAL A 40 -8.54 21.14 -4.77
N THR A 41 -7.90 20.99 -5.94
CA THR A 41 -7.93 21.96 -7.04
C THR A 41 -8.03 21.21 -8.37
N ASN A 42 -8.02 21.92 -9.50
CA ASN A 42 -7.95 21.30 -10.83
C ASN A 42 -6.65 20.51 -11.06
N GLN A 43 -5.57 20.84 -10.34
CA GLN A 43 -4.25 20.22 -10.50
C GLN A 43 -3.85 19.34 -9.32
N LEU A 44 -4.43 19.56 -8.14
CA LEU A 44 -4.06 18.86 -6.91
C LEU A 44 -5.17 17.93 -6.46
N SER A 45 -4.83 16.66 -6.32
CA SER A 45 -5.66 15.67 -5.62
C SER A 45 -4.90 15.05 -4.46
N LEU A 46 -5.64 14.70 -3.41
CA LEU A 46 -5.13 14.03 -2.22
C LEU A 46 -5.90 12.74 -2.00
N PHE A 47 -5.23 11.76 -1.39
CA PHE A 47 -5.91 10.58 -0.87
C PHE A 47 -5.43 10.19 0.52
N GLY A 48 -6.33 9.57 1.27
CA GLY A 48 -6.04 8.84 2.49
C GLY A 48 -6.67 7.47 2.42
N LEU A 49 -5.96 6.45 2.90
CA LEU A 49 -6.42 5.08 3.00
C LEU A 49 -6.06 4.55 4.38
N PHE A 50 -7.02 3.95 5.06
CA PHE A 50 -6.81 3.29 6.34
C PHE A 50 -7.29 1.85 6.23
N GLY A 51 -6.45 0.93 6.70
CA GLY A 51 -6.75 -0.49 6.78
C GLY A 51 -6.82 -0.94 8.23
N TYR A 52 -7.80 -1.79 8.55
CA TYR A 52 -7.90 -2.48 9.82
C TYR A 52 -8.24 -3.95 9.59
N GLY A 53 -7.67 -4.86 10.38
CA GLY A 53 -8.06 -6.25 10.33
C GLY A 53 -7.83 -6.97 11.65
N SER A 54 -8.70 -7.93 11.93
CA SER A 54 -8.61 -8.78 13.11
C SER A 54 -7.45 -9.77 12.98
N ASN A 55 -7.02 -10.30 14.11
CA ASN A 55 -5.93 -11.27 14.18
C ASN A 55 -6.42 -12.73 14.11
N GLY A 56 -7.74 -12.97 14.01
CA GLY A 56 -8.37 -14.30 13.80
C GLY A 56 -7.62 -15.47 14.41
N SER A 57 -7.52 -16.56 13.66
CA SER A 57 -6.51 -17.61 13.86
C SER A 57 -5.22 -17.32 13.11
N LEU A 58 -4.97 -16.07 12.67
CA LEU A 58 -3.68 -15.65 12.08
C LEU A 58 -2.52 -15.76 13.07
N ASN A 59 -2.83 -15.90 14.36
CA ASN A 59 -1.89 -16.13 15.46
C ASN A 59 -1.79 -17.61 15.88
N GLU A 60 -2.60 -18.51 15.31
CA GLU A 60 -2.65 -19.91 15.73
C GLU A 60 -1.63 -20.74 14.94
N ASP A 61 -0.57 -21.12 15.64
CA ASP A 61 0.53 -21.95 15.15
C ASP A 61 0.06 -23.41 15.10
N SER A 62 -0.53 -23.83 13.98
CA SER A 62 -0.81 -25.25 13.75
C SER A 62 0.49 -25.95 13.34
N ASN A 63 1.20 -26.46 14.34
CA ASN A 63 2.35 -27.39 14.25
C ASN A 63 3.76 -26.79 14.12
N GLY A 64 4.05 -25.62 14.72
CA GLY A 64 5.42 -25.08 14.77
C GLY A 64 5.94 -24.62 13.40
N ALA A 65 5.03 -24.38 12.46
CA ALA A 65 5.30 -23.83 11.16
C ALA A 65 4.79 -22.39 11.16
N ILE A 66 5.72 -21.45 11.36
CA ILE A 66 5.63 -20.00 11.14
C ILE A 66 4.17 -19.51 11.03
N ALA A 67 3.54 -19.19 12.17
CA ALA A 67 2.36 -18.34 12.21
C ALA A 67 2.54 -17.20 11.18
N ASN A 68 1.54 -16.89 10.34
CA ASN A 68 1.66 -15.99 9.18
C ASN A 68 2.01 -14.53 9.53
N HIS A 69 2.63 -14.27 10.68
CA HIS A 69 3.07 -12.99 11.21
C HIS A 69 1.95 -11.97 11.14
N VAL A 70 0.74 -12.43 11.46
CA VAL A 70 -0.47 -11.62 11.47
C VAL A 70 -0.92 -11.19 10.07
N ARG A 71 -0.33 -11.66 8.96
CA ARG A 71 -0.76 -11.34 7.58
C ARG A 71 -1.65 -12.42 6.99
N GLY A 72 -2.72 -12.01 6.32
CA GLY A 72 -3.65 -12.91 5.61
C GLY A 72 -3.87 -12.45 4.17
N SER A 73 -4.71 -13.17 3.42
CA SER A 73 -4.96 -12.89 2.00
C SER A 73 -5.47 -11.47 1.75
N TYR A 74 -6.20 -10.92 2.73
CA TYR A 74 -6.82 -9.59 2.68
C TYR A 74 -6.18 -8.57 3.65
N LYS A 75 -5.28 -9.03 4.53
CA LYS A 75 -4.54 -8.18 5.50
C LYS A 75 -3.05 -8.30 5.22
N ILE A 76 -2.56 -7.49 4.29
CA ILE A 76 -1.18 -7.56 3.77
C ILE A 76 -0.17 -6.69 4.56
N TRP A 77 -0.63 -6.00 5.61
CA TRP A 77 0.20 -5.15 6.47
C TRP A 77 0.52 -5.81 7.80
N ASN A 78 1.54 -5.34 8.51
CA ASN A 78 1.86 -5.87 9.83
C ASN A 78 0.97 -5.28 10.93
N GLY A 79 0.60 -6.11 11.89
CA GLY A 79 -0.30 -5.74 12.98
C GLY A 79 -1.77 -5.64 12.55
N GLN A 80 -2.55 -4.88 13.30
CA GLN A 80 -4.00 -4.74 13.10
C GLN A 80 -4.35 -3.61 12.14
N TRP A 81 -3.56 -2.55 12.09
CA TRP A 81 -3.84 -1.39 11.25
C TRP A 81 -2.65 -0.92 10.42
N ALA A 82 -2.97 -0.26 9.31
CA ALA A 82 -2.03 0.45 8.47
C ALA A 82 -2.70 1.64 7.80
N PHE A 83 -1.92 2.63 7.37
CA PHE A 83 -2.39 3.75 6.59
C PHE A 83 -1.51 4.01 5.38
N TRP A 84 -2.12 4.67 4.40
CA TRP A 84 -1.46 5.27 3.25
C TRP A 84 -2.05 6.65 3.05
N ALA A 85 -1.22 7.61 2.71
CA ALA A 85 -1.65 8.95 2.33
C ALA A 85 -0.79 9.42 1.17
N GLY A 86 -1.36 10.22 0.29
CA GLY A 86 -0.59 10.72 -0.84
C GLY A 86 -1.27 11.84 -1.58
N ALA A 87 -0.55 12.36 -2.55
CA ALA A 87 -0.93 13.49 -3.38
C ALA A 87 -0.52 13.24 -4.82
N THR A 88 -1.31 13.80 -5.73
CA THR A 88 -0.96 13.92 -7.15
C THR A 88 -1.08 15.39 -7.53
N TYR A 89 -0.04 15.93 -8.16
CA TYR A 89 -0.01 17.27 -8.70
C TYR A 89 0.23 17.23 -10.21
N GLU A 90 -0.68 17.77 -10.99
CA GLU A 90 -0.57 17.91 -12.44
C GLU A 90 0.09 19.26 -12.75
N PHE A 91 1.32 19.24 -13.28
CA PHE A 91 1.99 20.46 -13.71
C PHE A 91 1.40 20.98 -15.03
N ASP A 92 1.18 20.06 -15.96
CA ASP A 92 0.60 20.31 -17.28
C ASP A 92 0.00 19.00 -17.85
N GLU A 93 -0.54 19.07 -19.06
CA GLU A 93 -1.16 17.93 -19.75
C GLU A 93 -0.22 16.73 -19.99
N LYS A 94 1.10 16.93 -19.88
CA LYS A 94 2.12 15.91 -20.10
C LYS A 94 2.80 15.46 -18.82
N THR A 95 2.68 16.21 -17.74
CA THR A 95 3.57 16.05 -16.58
C THR A 95 2.79 16.05 -15.27
N SER A 96 2.95 14.98 -14.50
CA SER A 96 2.42 14.90 -13.15
C SER A 96 3.44 14.36 -12.15
N PHE A 97 3.32 14.79 -10.91
CA PHE A 97 4.07 14.31 -9.77
C PHE A 97 3.15 13.57 -8.82
N ASN A 98 3.59 12.41 -8.34
CA ASN A 98 2.88 11.63 -7.33
C ASN A 98 3.78 11.43 -6.12
N PHE A 99 3.16 11.50 -4.95
CA PHE A 99 3.81 11.26 -3.67
C PHE A 99 2.92 10.39 -2.78
N GLN A 100 3.52 9.43 -2.08
CA GLN A 100 2.83 8.58 -1.12
C GLN A 100 3.71 8.31 0.08
N VAL A 101 3.08 8.28 1.25
CA VAL A 101 3.64 7.72 2.48
C VAL A 101 2.72 6.64 3.01
N SER A 102 3.28 5.63 3.65
CA SER A 102 2.52 4.57 4.29
C SER A 102 3.22 4.10 5.55
N SER A 103 2.44 3.66 6.53
CA SER A 103 2.98 2.98 7.70
C SER A 103 1.99 2.00 8.29
N ASP A 104 2.50 1.05 9.07
CA ASP A 104 1.68 0.09 9.80
C ASP A 104 1.95 0.11 11.30
N GLN A 105 1.13 -0.63 12.05
CA GLN A 105 1.21 -0.68 13.51
C GLN A 105 2.60 -1.14 14.01
N LEU A 106 3.32 -1.94 13.23
CA LEU A 106 4.68 -2.39 13.58
C LEU A 106 5.78 -1.43 13.09
N LYS A 107 5.41 -0.21 12.71
CA LYS A 107 6.32 0.87 12.31
C LYS A 107 7.11 0.59 11.03
N ASN A 108 6.65 -0.34 10.19
CA ASN A 108 7.14 -0.37 8.82
C ASN A 108 6.66 0.89 8.14
N SER A 109 7.54 1.57 7.41
CA SER A 109 7.21 2.84 6.78
C SER A 109 7.75 2.87 5.36
N GLY A 110 6.90 3.28 4.42
CA GLY A 110 7.26 3.45 3.02
C GLY A 110 7.03 4.89 2.58
N LEU A 111 7.87 5.35 1.66
CA LEU A 111 7.69 6.60 0.94
C LEU A 111 7.98 6.32 -0.54
N ALA A 112 7.08 6.75 -1.42
CA ALA A 112 7.27 6.68 -2.86
C ALA A 112 7.02 8.05 -3.47
N ALA A 113 7.89 8.46 -4.39
CA ALA A 113 7.73 9.69 -5.16
C ALA A 113 8.07 9.42 -6.62
N ASN A 114 7.19 9.84 -7.53
CA ASN A 114 7.44 9.69 -8.96
C ASN A 114 7.02 10.90 -9.78
N VAL A 115 7.65 11.06 -10.94
CA VAL A 115 7.25 11.98 -11.99
C VAL A 115 6.88 11.17 -13.21
N VAL A 116 5.70 11.43 -13.74
CA VAL A 116 5.18 10.87 -14.99
C VAL A 116 5.29 11.93 -16.06
N TYR A 117 5.98 11.62 -17.16
CA TYR A 117 6.16 12.53 -18.29
C TYR A 117 5.76 11.87 -19.62
N MET A 118 4.78 12.45 -20.31
CA MET A 118 4.37 12.05 -21.65
C MET A 118 5.26 12.75 -22.68
N VAL A 119 6.27 12.01 -23.17
CA VAL A 119 7.23 12.52 -24.15
C VAL A 119 6.52 12.85 -25.47
N VAL A 120 5.69 11.92 -25.93
CA VAL A 120 4.80 12.07 -27.09
C VAL A 120 3.49 11.32 -26.81
N PRO A 121 2.39 11.63 -27.51
CA PRO A 121 1.13 10.88 -27.35
C PRO A 121 1.36 9.36 -27.46
N GLY A 122 0.87 8.63 -26.46
CA GLY A 122 1.04 7.17 -26.38
C GLY A 122 2.40 6.69 -25.89
N PHE A 123 3.32 7.58 -25.49
CA PHE A 123 4.61 7.20 -24.89
C PHE A 123 4.92 8.00 -23.62
N THR A 124 4.99 7.30 -22.49
CA THR A 124 5.19 7.86 -21.17
C THR A 124 6.44 7.27 -20.52
N VAL A 125 7.22 8.15 -19.89
CA VAL A 125 8.36 7.78 -19.04
C VAL A 125 8.01 8.14 -17.60
N THR A 126 8.23 7.21 -16.66
CA THR A 126 8.03 7.44 -15.23
C THR A 126 9.32 7.19 -14.49
N ALA A 127 9.79 8.19 -13.76
CA ALA A 127 10.91 8.05 -12.83
C ALA A 127 10.37 8.02 -11.40
N GLU A 128 10.73 6.99 -10.64
CA GLU A 128 10.25 6.74 -9.27
C GLU A 128 11.44 6.50 -8.34
N VAL A 129 11.34 7.03 -7.12
CA VAL A 129 12.25 6.75 -6.01
C VAL A 129 11.41 6.31 -4.83
N ASP A 130 11.85 5.23 -4.20
CA ASP A 130 11.21 4.61 -3.06
C ASP A 130 12.18 4.59 -1.88
N TYR A 131 11.64 4.83 -0.70
CA TYR A 131 12.30 4.59 0.58
C TYR A 131 11.45 3.62 1.38
N ASP A 132 12.09 2.62 1.96
CA ASP A 132 11.46 1.68 2.88
C ASP A 132 12.24 1.63 4.19
N HIS A 133 11.50 1.60 5.29
CA HIS A 133 11.98 1.38 6.63
C HIS A 133 11.27 0.17 7.23
N TYR A 134 12.06 -0.83 7.61
CA TYR A 134 11.60 -1.99 8.33
C TYR A 134 11.60 -1.73 9.84
N GLY A 135 10.40 -1.64 10.42
CA GLY A 135 10.18 -1.46 11.84
C GLY A 135 10.32 -2.80 12.58
N ASN A 136 11.49 -3.05 13.16
CA ASN A 136 11.78 -4.31 13.83
C ASN A 136 11.08 -4.42 15.21
N PHE A 137 10.00 -5.20 15.31
CA PHE A 137 9.39 -5.59 16.59
C PHE A 137 9.04 -7.08 16.61
N GLY A 138 10.03 -7.94 16.88
CA GLY A 138 9.85 -9.19 17.62
C GLY A 138 8.91 -10.28 17.07
N VAL A 139 8.33 -10.13 15.89
CA VAL A 139 7.69 -11.21 15.14
C VAL A 139 8.78 -11.87 14.26
N GLY A 140 8.98 -13.18 14.46
CA GLY A 140 10.08 -14.01 13.95
C GLY A 140 10.30 -14.04 12.42
N PRO A 141 11.18 -14.93 11.92
CA PRO A 141 12.21 -14.63 10.94
C PRO A 141 11.67 -14.48 9.52
N ALA A 142 11.02 -13.38 9.23
CA ALA A 142 11.18 -12.73 7.94
C ALA A 142 12.12 -11.55 8.15
N ASP A 143 13.37 -11.85 8.51
CA ASP A 143 14.47 -10.93 8.22
C ASP A 143 14.31 -10.61 6.73
N PRO A 144 13.96 -9.37 6.35
CA PRO A 144 13.47 -9.05 5.02
C PRO A 144 14.53 -9.46 4.02
N THR A 145 14.34 -10.63 3.38
CA THR A 145 15.34 -11.38 2.59
C THR A 145 16.66 -10.66 2.56
N THR A 146 17.41 -10.73 3.66
CA THR A 146 18.62 -9.93 3.78
C THR A 146 19.50 -10.40 2.65
N VAL A 147 19.68 -9.56 1.64
CA VAL A 147 20.75 -9.76 0.67
C VAL A 147 21.97 -9.89 1.55
N LYS A 148 22.63 -11.07 1.55
CA LYS A 148 23.74 -11.36 2.46
C LYS A 148 24.65 -10.14 2.56
N GLY A 149 24.61 -9.44 3.70
CA GLY A 149 25.35 -8.19 3.92
C GLY A 149 24.53 -6.92 4.17
N THR A 150 23.20 -6.91 4.06
CA THR A 150 22.38 -5.73 4.36
C THR A 150 21.83 -5.79 5.79
N SER A 151 22.57 -5.23 6.75
CA SER A 151 22.16 -5.15 8.17
C SER A 151 21.35 -3.90 8.51
N LYS A 152 20.94 -3.10 7.52
CA LYS A 152 20.32 -1.80 7.74
C LYS A 152 18.80 -1.89 7.61
N PRO A 153 18.02 -1.28 8.53
CA PRO A 153 16.57 -1.30 8.49
C PRO A 153 15.98 -0.42 7.39
N ASN A 154 16.82 0.26 6.59
CA ASN A 154 16.39 1.24 5.60
C ASN A 154 16.90 0.83 4.23
N SER A 155 16.07 0.97 3.22
CA SER A 155 16.45 0.78 1.82
C SER A 155 15.94 1.93 0.96
N VAL A 156 16.69 2.22 -0.12
CA VAL A 156 16.29 3.16 -1.16
C VAL A 156 16.32 2.40 -2.47
N GLY A 157 15.23 2.49 -3.22
CA GLY A 157 15.06 1.91 -4.53
C GLY A 157 14.62 2.96 -5.54
N GLY A 158 14.61 2.58 -6.80
CA GLY A 158 14.03 3.42 -7.83
C GLY A 158 13.72 2.63 -9.08
N ILE A 159 12.78 3.15 -9.85
CA ILE A 159 12.30 2.54 -11.09
C ILE A 159 12.29 3.61 -12.18
N LEU A 160 12.86 3.27 -13.33
CA LEU A 160 12.62 4.02 -14.56
C LEU A 160 11.76 3.16 -15.49
N ARG A 161 10.54 3.60 -15.73
CA ARG A 161 9.53 2.86 -16.49
C ARG A 161 9.28 3.54 -17.83
N PHE A 162 9.23 2.73 -18.88
CA PHE A 162 8.86 3.14 -20.23
C PHE A 162 7.56 2.44 -20.59
N GLN A 163 6.51 3.20 -20.90
CA GLN A 163 5.21 2.65 -21.26
C GLN A 163 4.77 3.21 -22.62
N ARG A 164 4.42 2.31 -23.54
CA ARG A 164 3.89 2.67 -24.85
C ARG A 164 2.52 2.03 -25.07
N SER A 165 1.59 2.82 -25.59
CA SER A 165 0.27 2.39 -26.05
C SER A 165 0.25 2.42 -27.58
N PHE A 166 -0.39 1.44 -28.21
CA PHE A 166 -0.51 1.31 -29.67
C PHE A 166 -1.93 1.64 -30.12
#